data_AF-A0A6J5ZLJ3-F1
#
_entry.id   AF-A0A6J5ZLJ3-F1
#
_cell.length_a   1.000
_cell.length_b   1.000
_cell.length_c   1.000
_cell.angle_alpha   90.00
_cell.angle_beta   90.00
_cell.angle_gamma   90.00
#
_symmetry.space_group_name_H-M   'P 1'
#
loop_
_entity.id
_entity.type
_entity.pdbx_description
1 polymer ?
#
loop_
_entity_poly.entity_id
_entity_poly.type
_entity_poly.pdbx_seq_one_letter_code
_entity_poly.pdbx_strand_id
1 'polypeptide(L)'
;MSTPRRPFRFVLRLRTLAVLLGFAVLAGLVVPPVGADQLSDKRAEAAKIAARLNQLDGAMMDVNARFEAANFKLHQAEAAVAEAKRMATITKAEMEKRAGELRGYAVKAYKGGTEGAAADALLTDDASSGAISKTYMSSLSGNRQDYVDALNAARNQAEEDATRLAKAEAEAKSSADEIETARNQAQAQRNEQAALNAKAQGEVAELVRKEQEAIRAAAAAVAAARRAANVGTSGSRSVSQIPVNVPAANGSIANAAIRAGLTKIGSPYVWAAAGPSAFDCSGFTQWAFGQAGVSLSHFSGAQYAMTTRISAAQLQPGDLVFWGGGGSAHVAIYMGSNQILHAFGSSVAVSELDGWWMTPSGYGRLNL
;
A
#
# COMPACT_ATOMS: atom_id res chain seq x y z
N MET A 1 -41.09 -35.02 -15.41
CA MET A 1 -41.23 -34.30 -14.13
C MET A 1 -40.61 -32.92 -14.30
N SER A 2 -41.47 -31.90 -14.35
CA SER A 2 -41.14 -30.53 -14.78
C SER A 2 -40.94 -29.58 -13.60
N THR A 3 -39.98 -28.66 -13.80
CA THR A 3 -39.79 -27.32 -13.19
C THR A 3 -39.43 -27.15 -11.69
N PRO A 4 -38.77 -26.04 -11.27
CA PRO A 4 -37.98 -25.07 -12.06
C PRO A 4 -36.58 -24.73 -11.47
N ARG A 5 -35.64 -24.42 -12.38
CA ARG A 5 -34.40 -23.68 -12.09
C ARG A 5 -34.74 -22.23 -11.76
N ARG A 6 -34.32 -21.74 -10.60
CA ARG A 6 -34.28 -20.29 -10.29
C ARG A 6 -32.97 -19.71 -10.82
N PRO A 7 -32.98 -18.61 -11.60
CA PRO A 7 -31.75 -17.92 -11.96
C PRO A 7 -31.30 -17.07 -10.76
N PHE A 8 -30.12 -17.38 -10.22
CA PHE A 8 -29.45 -16.52 -9.25
C PHE A 8 -29.01 -15.23 -9.96
N ARG A 9 -29.35 -14.11 -9.31
CA ARG A 9 -29.20 -12.75 -9.83
C ARG A 9 -27.71 -12.39 -9.94
N PHE A 10 -27.31 -12.01 -11.16
CA PHE A 10 -26.06 -11.35 -11.50
C PHE A 10 -25.84 -10.12 -10.60
N VAL A 11 -24.72 -10.04 -9.88
CA VAL A 11 -24.28 -8.82 -9.19
C VAL A 11 -23.31 -8.05 -10.10
N LEU A 12 -23.76 -7.76 -11.32
CA LEU A 12 -22.97 -7.01 -12.29
C LEU A 12 -22.93 -5.52 -11.90
N ARG A 13 -21.73 -4.99 -11.65
CA ARG A 13 -21.39 -3.54 -11.60
C ARG A 13 -22.14 -2.69 -10.56
N LEU A 14 -22.13 -3.07 -9.29
CA LEU A 14 -22.96 -2.45 -8.25
C LEU A 14 -22.86 -0.92 -8.09
N ARG A 15 -21.72 -0.29 -8.37
CA ARG A 15 -21.54 1.17 -8.17
C ARG A 15 -21.98 2.03 -9.34
N THR A 16 -21.69 1.60 -10.58
CA THR A 16 -22.16 2.28 -11.80
C THR A 16 -23.61 1.95 -12.11
N LEU A 17 -24.08 0.73 -11.81
CA LEU A 17 -25.50 0.38 -11.92
C LEU A 17 -26.35 1.13 -10.88
N ALA A 18 -25.90 1.32 -9.63
CA ALA A 18 -26.72 2.00 -8.61
C ALA A 18 -27.04 3.46 -8.98
N VAL A 19 -26.07 4.20 -9.54
CA VAL A 19 -26.30 5.56 -10.03
C VAL A 19 -27.23 5.53 -11.25
N LEU A 20 -26.98 4.67 -12.24
CA LEU A 20 -27.80 4.62 -13.47
C LEU A 20 -29.22 4.04 -13.26
N LEU A 21 -29.41 3.07 -12.35
CA LEU A 21 -30.72 2.50 -11.99
C LEU A 21 -31.57 3.49 -11.21
N GLY A 22 -30.97 4.31 -10.34
CA GLY A 22 -31.69 5.40 -9.67
C GLY A 22 -32.36 6.36 -10.66
N PHE A 23 -31.73 6.61 -11.82
CA PHE A 23 -32.30 7.41 -12.91
C PHE A 23 -33.21 6.61 -13.87
N ALA A 24 -33.09 5.27 -13.95
CA ALA A 24 -33.83 4.44 -14.91
C ALA A 24 -35.20 3.95 -14.38
N VAL A 25 -35.40 3.86 -13.07
CA VAL A 25 -36.68 3.41 -12.46
C VAL A 25 -37.86 4.36 -12.74
N LEU A 26 -37.60 5.55 -13.29
CA LEU A 26 -38.61 6.58 -13.63
C LEU A 26 -39.32 6.40 -14.98
N ALA A 27 -38.96 5.39 -15.79
CA ALA A 27 -39.45 5.28 -17.17
C ALA A 27 -40.76 4.47 -17.35
N GLY A 28 -41.43 4.06 -16.27
CA GLY A 28 -42.48 3.05 -16.32
C GLY A 28 -43.84 3.47 -15.77
N LEU A 29 -44.48 4.51 -16.32
CA LEU A 29 -45.94 4.71 -16.33
C LEU A 29 -46.30 5.90 -17.24
N VAL A 30 -47.24 5.70 -18.16
CA VAL A 30 -47.63 6.66 -19.22
C VAL A 30 -48.37 7.87 -18.63
N VAL A 31 -47.71 9.03 -18.62
CA VAL A 31 -48.26 10.37 -18.38
C VAL A 31 -47.64 11.29 -19.48
N PRO A 32 -48.37 12.26 -20.08
CA PRO A 32 -47.88 13.01 -21.24
C PRO A 32 -46.57 13.79 -20.96
N PRO A 33 -45.75 14.05 -22.01
CA PRO A 33 -44.36 14.43 -21.84
C PRO A 33 -44.24 15.94 -21.62
N VAL A 34 -43.93 16.35 -20.38
CA VAL A 34 -43.49 17.72 -20.08
C VAL A 34 -41.99 17.76 -19.68
N GLY A 35 -41.28 16.62 -19.71
CA GLY A 35 -39.94 16.53 -19.11
C GLY A 35 -38.89 15.66 -19.83
N ALA A 36 -39.08 15.34 -21.12
CA ALA A 36 -38.14 14.49 -21.85
C ALA A 36 -36.69 15.04 -21.85
N ASP A 37 -36.53 16.37 -21.91
CA ASP A 37 -35.22 17.05 -21.89
C ASP A 37 -34.54 17.03 -20.50
N GLN A 38 -35.29 17.14 -19.40
CA GLN A 38 -34.68 17.09 -18.06
C GLN A 38 -34.16 15.69 -17.71
N LEU A 39 -34.80 14.63 -18.24
CA LEU A 39 -34.40 13.25 -17.96
C LEU A 39 -33.16 12.85 -18.78
N SER A 40 -33.00 13.35 -20.01
CA SER A 40 -31.81 13.11 -20.84
C SER A 40 -30.59 13.83 -20.28
N ASP A 41 -30.73 15.08 -19.84
CA ASP A 41 -29.67 15.87 -19.18
C ASP A 41 -29.17 15.18 -17.91
N LYS A 42 -30.10 14.65 -17.12
CA LYS A 42 -29.78 13.94 -15.87
C LYS A 42 -29.09 12.60 -16.09
N ARG A 43 -29.45 11.86 -17.15
CA ARG A 43 -28.72 10.66 -17.58
C ARG A 43 -27.31 10.99 -18.05
N ALA A 44 -27.13 12.11 -18.76
CA ALA A 44 -25.80 12.57 -19.18
C ALA A 44 -24.93 12.98 -17.97
N GLU A 45 -25.50 13.64 -16.97
CA GLU A 45 -24.82 13.98 -15.71
C GLU A 45 -24.41 12.73 -14.92
N ALA A 46 -25.31 11.75 -14.78
CA ALA A 46 -25.01 10.47 -14.16
C ALA A 46 -23.87 9.71 -14.87
N ALA A 47 -23.86 9.72 -16.21
CA ALA A 47 -22.80 9.11 -17.01
C ALA A 47 -21.44 9.80 -16.79
N LYS A 48 -21.42 11.13 -16.66
CA LYS A 48 -20.20 11.89 -16.33
C LYS A 48 -19.67 11.56 -14.93
N ILE A 49 -20.55 11.48 -13.92
CA ILE A 49 -20.17 11.08 -12.56
C ILE A 49 -19.60 9.65 -12.57
N ALA A 50 -20.27 8.72 -13.25
CA ALA A 50 -19.80 7.34 -13.39
C ALA A 50 -18.42 7.25 -14.07
N ALA A 51 -18.21 8.01 -15.16
CA ALA A 51 -16.92 8.07 -15.84
C ALA A 51 -15.82 8.63 -14.93
N ARG A 52 -16.12 9.68 -14.16
CA ARG A 52 -15.16 10.28 -13.21
C ARG A 52 -14.83 9.33 -12.06
N LEU A 53 -15.81 8.62 -11.52
CA LEU A 53 -15.56 7.59 -10.49
C LEU A 53 -14.66 6.47 -11.02
N ASN A 54 -14.90 5.97 -12.24
CA ASN A 54 -14.02 4.98 -12.85
C ASN A 54 -12.59 5.51 -13.06
N GLN A 55 -12.44 6.79 -13.45
CA GLN A 55 -11.13 7.43 -13.59
C GLN A 55 -10.43 7.56 -12.24
N LEU A 56 -11.15 7.94 -11.19
CA LEU A 56 -10.63 8.02 -9.81
C LEU A 56 -10.21 6.64 -9.30
N ASP A 57 -10.97 5.59 -9.58
CA ASP A 57 -10.64 4.23 -9.18
C ASP A 57 -9.34 3.74 -9.87
N GLY A 58 -9.16 4.05 -11.17
CA GLY A 58 -7.90 3.78 -11.87
C GLY A 58 -6.72 4.59 -11.32
N ALA A 59 -6.94 5.87 -11.00
CA ALA A 59 -5.93 6.73 -10.41
C ALA A 59 -5.56 6.30 -8.97
N MET A 60 -6.49 5.74 -8.21
CA MET A 60 -6.23 5.17 -6.88
C MET A 60 -5.30 3.96 -6.96
N MET A 61 -5.40 3.13 -8.00
CA MET A 61 -4.50 1.98 -8.19
C MET A 61 -3.07 2.40 -8.51
N ASP A 62 -2.90 3.45 -9.32
CA ASP A 62 -1.58 4.02 -9.60
C ASP A 62 -0.96 4.67 -8.36
N VAL A 63 -1.75 5.42 -7.59
CA VAL A 63 -1.32 5.94 -6.28
C VAL A 63 -0.96 4.81 -5.33
N ASN A 64 -1.73 3.70 -5.31
CA ASN A 64 -1.41 2.54 -4.50
C ASN A 64 -0.11 1.86 -4.92
N ALA A 65 0.11 1.68 -6.23
CA ALA A 65 1.34 1.09 -6.74
C ALA A 65 2.58 1.93 -6.37
N ARG A 66 2.49 3.26 -6.48
CA ARG A 66 3.58 4.17 -6.07
C ARG A 66 3.83 4.10 -4.58
N PHE A 67 2.76 4.13 -3.78
CA PHE A 67 2.85 4.00 -2.33
C PHE A 67 3.55 2.72 -1.93
N GLU A 68 3.11 1.58 -2.49
CA GLU A 68 3.66 0.28 -2.19
C GLU A 68 5.13 0.14 -2.58
N ALA A 69 5.51 0.67 -3.75
CA ALA A 69 6.90 0.73 -4.18
C ALA A 69 7.75 1.61 -3.25
N ALA A 70 7.25 2.77 -2.85
CA ALA A 70 7.96 3.69 -1.95
C ALA A 70 8.12 3.10 -0.54
N ASN A 71 7.10 2.40 -0.02
CA ASN A 71 7.17 1.71 1.27
C ASN A 71 8.22 0.59 1.26
N PHE A 72 8.27 -0.20 0.18
CA PHE A 72 9.29 -1.23 0.02
C PHE A 72 10.71 -0.64 -0.10
N LYS A 73 10.89 0.48 -0.81
CA LYS A 73 12.16 1.20 -0.87
C LYS A 73 12.57 1.76 0.49
N LEU A 74 11.63 2.32 1.25
CA LEU A 74 11.89 2.86 2.58
C LEU A 74 12.45 1.76 3.50
N HIS A 75 11.82 0.58 3.54
CA HIS A 75 12.32 -0.53 4.35
C HIS A 75 13.73 -0.99 3.96
N GLN A 76 14.04 -1.04 2.66
CA GLN A 76 15.40 -1.34 2.21
C GLN A 76 16.39 -0.24 2.59
N ALA A 77 16.00 1.03 2.44
CA ALA A 77 16.82 2.16 2.80
C ALA A 77 17.08 2.22 4.31
N GLU A 78 16.09 1.92 5.16
CA GLU A 78 16.25 1.81 6.61
C GLU A 78 17.26 0.72 7.00
N ALA A 79 17.20 -0.44 6.35
CA ALA A 79 18.18 -1.51 6.55
C ALA A 79 19.60 -1.08 6.11
N ALA A 80 19.70 -0.38 4.97
CA ALA A 80 20.97 0.16 4.47
C ALA A 80 21.54 1.26 5.39
N VAL A 81 20.69 2.14 5.95
CA VAL A 81 21.08 3.16 6.94
C VAL A 81 21.63 2.48 8.18
N ALA A 82 20.94 1.45 8.69
CA ALA A 82 21.39 0.73 9.87
C ALA A 82 22.78 0.12 9.67
N GLU A 83 23.02 -0.51 8.52
CA GLU A 83 24.32 -1.09 8.18
C GLU A 83 25.41 -0.03 7.96
N ALA A 84 25.12 1.00 7.14
CA ALA A 84 26.08 2.06 6.86
C ALA A 84 26.48 2.83 8.13
N LYS A 85 25.54 3.02 9.06
CA LYS A 85 25.79 3.65 10.35
C LYS A 85 26.72 2.82 11.24
N ARG A 86 26.55 1.48 11.24
CA ARG A 86 27.47 0.58 11.94
C ARG A 86 28.88 0.71 11.37
N MET A 87 29.02 0.62 10.06
CA MET A 87 30.32 0.72 9.38
C MET A 87 31.00 2.07 9.62
N ALA A 88 30.29 3.18 9.44
CA ALA A 88 30.82 4.52 9.69
C ALA A 88 31.27 4.72 11.14
N THR A 89 30.59 4.08 12.10
CA THR A 89 31.02 4.11 13.51
C THR A 89 32.33 3.34 13.71
N ILE A 90 32.44 2.15 13.12
CA ILE A 90 33.63 1.29 13.21
C ILE A 90 34.84 1.98 12.57
N THR A 91 34.70 2.50 11.36
CA THR A 91 35.82 3.07 10.61
C THR A 91 36.24 4.43 11.13
N LYS A 92 35.31 5.22 11.68
CA LYS A 92 35.66 6.42 12.45
C LYS A 92 36.47 6.08 13.71
N ALA A 93 36.08 5.05 14.46
CA ALA A 93 36.83 4.63 15.65
C ALA A 93 38.24 4.12 15.28
N GLU A 94 38.37 3.38 14.18
CA GLU A 94 39.69 2.94 13.68
C GLU A 94 40.54 4.12 13.23
N MET A 95 39.98 5.11 12.52
CA MET A 95 40.68 6.35 12.16
C MET A 95 41.20 7.09 13.41
N GLU A 96 40.36 7.23 14.45
CA GLU A 96 40.75 7.87 15.71
C GLU A 96 41.87 7.10 16.42
N LYS A 97 41.82 5.77 16.40
CA LYS A 97 42.88 4.90 16.91
C LYS A 97 44.19 5.11 16.15
N ARG A 98 44.19 5.09 14.81
CA ARG A 98 45.39 5.34 13.98
C ARG A 98 45.96 6.74 14.20
N ALA A 99 45.10 7.74 14.36
CA ALA A 99 45.52 9.09 14.69
C ALA A 99 46.19 9.14 16.09
N GLY A 100 45.70 8.33 17.04
CA GLY A 100 46.32 8.14 18.35
C GLY A 100 47.69 7.46 18.28
N GLU A 101 47.83 6.41 17.47
CA GLU A 101 49.09 5.72 17.23
C GLU A 101 50.15 6.64 16.63
N LEU A 102 49.80 7.42 15.59
CA LEU A 102 50.70 8.40 14.98
C LEU A 102 51.10 9.51 15.97
N ARG A 103 50.16 10.01 16.79
CA ARG A 103 50.46 10.97 17.88
C ARG A 103 51.41 10.37 18.91
N GLY A 104 51.16 9.13 19.32
CA GLY A 104 52.02 8.41 20.27
C GLY A 104 53.43 8.20 19.72
N TYR A 105 53.56 7.86 18.43
CA TYR A 105 54.85 7.80 17.74
C TYR A 105 55.56 9.16 17.75
N ALA A 106 54.87 10.25 17.40
CA ALA A 106 55.46 11.59 17.37
C ALA A 106 55.99 12.02 18.75
N VAL A 107 55.27 11.73 19.84
CA VAL A 107 55.73 12.02 21.21
C VAL A 107 56.99 11.21 21.56
N LYS A 108 57.03 9.91 21.24
CA LYS A 108 58.21 9.07 21.49
C LYS A 108 59.42 9.55 20.68
N ALA A 109 59.22 9.90 19.41
CA ALA A 109 60.28 10.42 18.55
C ALA A 109 60.84 11.76 19.09
N TYR A 110 59.97 12.66 19.56
CA TYR A 110 60.37 13.91 20.19
C TYR A 110 61.20 13.68 21.47
N LYS A 111 60.71 12.82 22.38
CA LYS A 111 61.40 12.50 23.64
C LYS A 111 62.70 11.74 23.43
N GLY A 112 62.71 10.73 22.55
CA GLY A 112 63.90 9.94 22.23
C GLY A 112 64.94 10.70 21.40
N GLY A 113 64.56 11.77 20.70
CA GLY A 113 65.49 12.72 20.10
C GLY A 113 66.17 13.65 21.12
N THR A 114 65.57 13.83 22.29
CA THR A 114 66.11 14.63 23.41
C THR A 114 66.81 13.80 24.49
N GLU A 115 66.57 12.49 24.56
CA GLU A 115 67.17 11.61 25.58
C GLU A 115 68.44 10.91 25.05
N GLY A 116 69.59 11.52 25.36
CA GLY A 116 70.86 10.81 25.49
C GLY A 116 71.65 10.63 24.21
N ALA A 117 71.27 9.73 23.31
CA ALA A 117 72.21 9.21 22.29
C ALA A 117 72.64 10.23 21.22
N ALA A 118 71.75 11.13 20.79
CA ALA A 118 72.07 12.15 19.79
C ALA A 118 72.80 13.36 20.40
N ALA A 119 72.57 13.66 21.68
CA ALA A 119 73.31 14.69 22.41
C ALA A 119 74.72 14.20 22.79
N ASP A 120 74.85 12.92 23.18
CA ASP A 120 76.11 12.28 23.55
C ASP A 120 77.01 12.05 22.32
N ALA A 121 76.43 11.74 21.15
CA ALA A 121 77.14 11.68 19.86
C ALA A 121 77.52 13.07 19.29
N LEU A 122 76.86 14.14 19.74
CA LEU A 122 77.25 15.53 19.42
C LEU A 122 78.37 16.03 20.35
N LEU A 123 78.49 15.43 21.53
CA LEU A 123 79.51 15.73 22.55
C LEU A 123 80.76 14.85 22.42
N THR A 124 80.71 13.76 21.67
CA THR A 124 81.84 12.85 21.44
C THR A 124 82.28 12.90 19.97
N ASP A 125 83.48 13.40 19.72
CA ASP A 125 84.10 13.62 18.39
C ASP A 125 84.56 12.30 17.74
N ASP A 126 83.72 11.26 17.79
CA ASP A 126 84.01 9.94 17.20
C ASP A 126 83.11 9.69 15.98
N ALA A 127 83.72 9.78 14.79
CA ALA A 127 83.08 9.61 13.49
C ALA A 127 82.45 8.21 13.26
N SER A 128 82.68 7.26 14.16
CA SER A 128 82.03 5.93 14.15
C SER A 128 80.57 5.95 14.64
N SER A 129 80.14 7.00 15.35
CA SER A 129 78.76 7.19 15.85
C SER A 129 77.77 7.69 14.77
N GLY A 130 78.27 8.24 13.66
CA GLY A 130 77.45 8.75 12.55
C GLY A 130 76.64 7.68 11.81
N ALA A 131 77.12 6.44 11.80
CA ALA A 131 76.41 5.29 11.23
C ALA A 131 75.19 4.91 12.08
N ILE A 132 75.30 4.99 13.41
CA ILE A 132 74.19 4.69 14.34
C ILE A 132 73.09 5.74 14.20
N SER A 133 73.44 7.02 14.10
CA SER A 133 72.47 8.09 13.86
C SER A 133 71.74 7.92 12.53
N LYS A 134 72.44 7.56 11.45
CA LYS A 134 71.84 7.32 10.12
C LYS A 134 70.94 6.07 10.10
N THR A 135 71.37 4.96 10.71
CA THR A 135 70.58 3.72 10.79
C THR A 135 69.37 3.91 11.71
N TYR A 136 69.53 4.57 12.85
CA TYR A 136 68.45 4.93 13.78
C TYR A 136 67.43 5.85 13.11
N MET A 137 67.87 6.93 12.45
CA MET A 137 67.00 7.82 11.67
C MET A 137 66.31 7.10 10.50
N SER A 138 66.98 6.18 9.81
CA SER A 138 66.38 5.38 8.73
C SER A 138 65.34 4.37 9.24
N SER A 139 65.56 3.78 10.43
CA SER A 139 64.59 2.87 11.08
C SER A 139 63.35 3.61 11.60
N LEU A 140 63.50 4.86 12.04
CA LEU A 140 62.40 5.74 12.41
C LEU A 140 61.64 6.27 11.17
N SER A 141 62.35 6.53 10.07
CA SER A 141 61.72 7.02 8.83
C SER A 141 60.81 5.97 8.17
N GLY A 142 61.21 4.69 8.17
CA GLY A 142 60.37 3.60 7.66
C GLY A 142 59.07 3.47 8.47
N ASN A 143 59.19 3.41 9.80
CA ASN A 143 58.03 3.28 10.68
C ASN A 143 57.09 4.50 10.63
N ARG A 144 57.61 5.72 10.42
CA ARG A 144 56.77 6.93 10.28
C ARG A 144 55.84 6.83 9.08
N GLN A 145 56.36 6.39 7.94
CA GLN A 145 55.59 6.31 6.70
C GLN A 145 54.42 5.34 6.87
N ASP A 146 54.64 4.18 7.50
CA ASP A 146 53.60 3.19 7.78
C ASP A 146 52.46 3.76 8.64
N TYR A 147 52.75 4.52 9.70
CA TYR A 147 51.71 5.16 10.52
C TYR A 147 50.90 6.20 9.75
N VAL A 148 51.57 6.98 8.88
CA VAL A 148 50.90 7.98 8.04
C VAL A 148 50.01 7.31 6.99
N ASP A 149 50.52 6.27 6.33
CA ASP A 149 49.78 5.53 5.31
C ASP A 149 48.58 4.79 5.91
N ALA A 150 48.75 4.16 7.08
CA ALA A 150 47.65 3.52 7.80
C ALA A 150 46.57 4.52 8.24
N LEU A 151 46.96 5.72 8.69
CA LEU A 151 46.00 6.78 9.04
C LEU A 151 45.26 7.29 7.79
N ASN A 152 45.97 7.52 6.69
CA ASN A 152 45.37 7.97 5.44
C ASN A 152 44.38 6.93 4.91
N ALA A 153 44.73 5.64 4.94
CA ALA A 153 43.83 4.56 4.55
C ALA A 153 42.58 4.49 5.45
N ALA A 154 42.74 4.58 6.78
CA ALA A 154 41.63 4.57 7.71
C ALA A 154 40.72 5.80 7.54
N ARG A 155 41.31 6.97 7.25
CA ARG A 155 40.57 8.21 6.96
C ARG A 155 39.75 8.07 5.68
N ASN A 156 40.36 7.59 4.59
CA ASN A 156 39.66 7.37 3.33
C ASN A 156 38.47 6.43 3.51
N GLN A 157 38.66 5.32 4.25
CA GLN A 157 37.58 4.38 4.52
C GLN A 157 36.46 5.00 5.36
N ALA A 158 36.80 5.81 6.37
CA ALA A 158 35.82 6.52 7.19
C ALA A 158 35.02 7.56 6.36
N GLU A 159 35.68 8.27 5.43
CA GLU A 159 35.04 9.22 4.51
C GLU A 159 34.11 8.51 3.50
N GLU A 160 34.51 7.34 2.98
CA GLU A 160 33.67 6.50 2.11
C GLU A 160 32.42 5.99 2.85
N ASP A 161 32.58 5.48 4.07
CA ASP A 161 31.46 4.95 4.86
C ASP A 161 30.51 6.06 5.32
N ALA A 162 31.05 7.25 5.67
CA ALA A 162 30.23 8.42 5.96
C ALA A 162 29.42 8.87 4.74
N THR A 163 30.01 8.82 3.54
CA THR A 163 29.31 9.10 2.29
C THR A 163 28.22 8.06 2.00
N ARG A 164 28.48 6.78 2.26
CA ARG A 164 27.49 5.70 2.13
C ARG A 164 26.32 5.90 3.06
N LEU A 165 26.58 6.28 4.32
CA LEU A 165 25.53 6.61 5.29
C LEU A 165 24.68 7.79 4.81
N ALA A 166 25.31 8.91 4.41
CA ALA A 166 24.59 10.08 3.93
C ALA A 166 23.71 9.76 2.71
N LYS A 167 24.18 8.92 1.79
CA LYS A 167 23.40 8.45 0.64
C LYS A 167 22.20 7.62 1.07
N ALA A 168 22.39 6.65 1.98
CA ALA A 168 21.30 5.82 2.47
C ALA A 168 20.24 6.63 3.22
N GLU A 169 20.65 7.62 4.02
CA GLU A 169 19.73 8.54 4.71
C GLU A 169 18.94 9.42 3.72
N ALA A 170 19.58 9.88 2.64
CA ALA A 170 18.90 10.63 1.58
C ALA A 170 17.88 9.76 0.81
N GLU A 171 18.20 8.50 0.53
CA GLU A 171 17.28 7.55 -0.10
C GLU A 171 16.08 7.22 0.80
N ALA A 172 16.31 7.05 2.11
CA ALA A 172 15.24 6.85 3.09
C ALA A 172 14.32 8.08 3.15
N LYS A 173 14.89 9.29 3.21
CA LYS A 173 14.13 10.54 3.19
C LYS A 173 13.30 10.69 1.91
N SER A 174 13.91 10.49 0.75
CA SER A 174 13.20 10.55 -0.54
C SER A 174 12.03 9.56 -0.60
N SER A 175 12.23 8.34 -0.07
CA SER A 175 11.16 7.33 -0.03
C SER A 175 10.03 7.76 0.93
N ALA A 176 10.36 8.37 2.07
CA ALA A 176 9.36 8.92 2.99
C ALA A 176 8.55 10.07 2.37
N ASP A 177 9.19 10.97 1.63
CA ASP A 177 8.53 12.08 0.92
C ASP A 177 7.60 11.57 -0.20
N GLU A 178 7.99 10.50 -0.91
CA GLU A 178 7.14 9.81 -1.89
C GLU A 178 5.88 9.20 -1.24
N ILE A 179 6.04 8.56 -0.08
CA ILE A 179 4.94 7.99 0.72
C ILE A 179 3.95 9.09 1.14
N GLU A 180 4.46 10.22 1.65
CA GLU A 180 3.63 11.36 2.06
C GLU A 180 2.84 11.93 0.86
N THR A 181 3.52 12.11 -0.27
CA THR A 181 2.89 12.58 -1.51
C THR A 181 1.77 11.64 -1.96
N ALA A 182 2.02 10.32 -1.94
CA ALA A 182 1.01 9.32 -2.30
C ALA A 182 -0.18 9.33 -1.32
N ARG A 183 0.05 9.49 -0.01
CA ARG A 183 -1.02 9.62 0.99
C ARG A 183 -1.88 10.85 0.75
N ASN A 184 -1.27 11.99 0.43
CA ASN A 184 -1.99 13.23 0.14
C ASN A 184 -2.83 13.11 -1.13
N GLN A 185 -2.29 12.49 -2.19
CA GLN A 185 -3.03 12.21 -3.42
C GLN A 185 -4.22 11.26 -3.17
N ALA A 186 -4.00 10.21 -2.39
CA ALA A 186 -5.06 9.27 -2.02
C ALA A 186 -6.17 9.94 -1.21
N GLN A 187 -5.84 10.83 -0.25
CA GLN A 187 -6.84 11.56 0.52
C GLN A 187 -7.64 12.52 -0.36
N ALA A 188 -6.98 13.21 -1.29
CA ALA A 188 -7.65 14.07 -2.26
C ALA A 188 -8.64 13.27 -3.14
N GLN A 189 -8.23 12.11 -3.65
CA GLN A 189 -9.10 11.23 -4.44
C GLN A 189 -10.29 10.71 -3.62
N ARG A 190 -10.09 10.36 -2.34
CA ARG A 190 -11.19 9.97 -1.44
C ARG A 190 -12.18 11.11 -1.22
N ASN A 191 -11.69 12.32 -0.99
CA ASN A 191 -12.54 13.49 -0.80
C ASN A 191 -13.37 13.77 -2.07
N GLU A 192 -12.75 13.65 -3.25
CA GLU A 192 -13.44 13.82 -4.53
C GLU A 192 -14.50 12.72 -4.74
N GLN A 193 -14.16 11.46 -4.46
CA GLN A 193 -15.12 10.35 -4.53
C GLN A 193 -16.30 10.55 -3.57
N ALA A 194 -16.06 11.00 -2.34
CA ALA A 194 -17.10 11.31 -1.38
C ALA A 194 -18.02 12.45 -1.86
N ALA A 195 -17.45 13.51 -2.44
CA ALA A 195 -18.20 14.62 -3.00
C ALA A 195 -19.07 14.19 -4.19
N LEU A 196 -18.53 13.36 -5.11
CA LEU A 196 -19.28 12.81 -6.25
C LEU A 196 -20.42 11.89 -5.79
N ASN A 197 -20.18 11.07 -4.77
CA ASN A 197 -21.20 10.20 -4.20
C ASN A 197 -22.30 11.02 -3.51
N ALA A 198 -21.94 12.06 -2.74
CA ALA A 198 -22.91 12.96 -2.11
C ALA A 198 -23.76 13.70 -3.16
N LYS A 199 -23.13 14.17 -4.25
CA LYS A 199 -23.83 14.80 -5.37
C LYS A 199 -24.82 13.83 -6.02
N ALA A 200 -24.39 12.62 -6.34
CA ALA A 200 -25.26 11.60 -6.93
C ALA A 200 -26.44 11.24 -6.02
N GLN A 201 -26.21 11.10 -4.71
CA GLN A 201 -27.28 10.83 -3.73
C GLN A 201 -28.30 11.97 -3.64
N GLY A 202 -27.83 13.22 -3.61
CA GLY A 202 -28.70 14.41 -3.59
C GLY A 202 -29.60 14.50 -4.82
N GLU A 203 -29.04 14.24 -6.01
CA GLU A 203 -29.81 14.25 -7.26
C GLU A 203 -30.84 13.13 -7.34
N VAL A 204 -30.50 11.91 -6.89
CA VAL A 204 -31.45 10.80 -6.82
C VAL A 204 -32.57 11.12 -5.83
N ALA A 205 -32.27 11.70 -4.67
CA ALA A 205 -33.28 12.08 -3.68
C ALA A 205 -34.26 13.12 -4.22
N GLU A 206 -33.76 14.12 -4.95
CA GLU A 206 -34.59 15.14 -5.60
C GLU A 206 -35.53 14.54 -6.65
N LEU A 207 -35.02 13.62 -7.48
CA LEU A 207 -35.84 12.94 -8.47
C LEU A 207 -36.92 12.04 -7.85
N VAL A 208 -36.57 11.29 -6.79
CA VAL A 208 -37.54 10.48 -6.06
C VAL A 208 -38.62 11.37 -5.44
N ARG A 209 -38.27 12.56 -4.92
CA ARG A 209 -39.26 13.51 -4.40
C ARG A 209 -40.23 13.99 -5.49
N LYS A 210 -39.71 14.42 -6.64
CA LYS A 210 -40.53 14.85 -7.79
C LYS A 210 -41.47 13.74 -8.26
N GLU A 211 -41.00 12.50 -8.31
CA GLU A 211 -41.82 11.35 -8.66
C GLU A 211 -42.90 11.07 -7.62
N GLN A 212 -42.56 11.09 -6.33
CA GLN A 212 -43.55 10.95 -5.26
C GLN A 212 -44.59 12.06 -5.26
N GLU A 213 -44.22 13.28 -5.65
CA GLU A 213 -45.16 14.39 -5.85
C GLU A 213 -46.07 14.14 -7.07
N ALA A 214 -45.52 13.67 -8.18
CA ALA A 214 -46.30 13.30 -9.38
C ALA A 214 -47.27 12.14 -9.09
N ILE A 215 -46.83 11.08 -8.42
CA ILE A 215 -47.66 9.97 -7.98
C ILE A 215 -48.74 10.45 -7.01
N ARG A 216 -48.41 11.33 -6.05
CA ARG A 216 -49.40 11.90 -5.12
C ARG A 216 -50.43 12.76 -5.84
N ALA A 217 -50.02 13.57 -6.81
CA ALA A 217 -50.92 14.37 -7.63
C ALA A 217 -51.85 13.49 -8.48
N ALA A 218 -51.30 12.45 -9.12
CA ALA A 218 -52.08 11.47 -9.88
C ALA A 218 -53.05 10.68 -8.97
N ALA A 219 -52.59 10.24 -7.79
CA ALA A 219 -53.42 9.56 -6.82
C ALA A 219 -54.52 10.47 -6.26
N ALA A 220 -54.24 11.76 -6.04
CA ALA A 220 -55.25 12.74 -5.64
C ALA A 220 -56.30 12.97 -6.74
N ALA A 221 -55.89 13.03 -8.01
CA ALA A 221 -56.79 13.12 -9.15
C ALA A 221 -57.66 11.86 -9.29
N VAL A 222 -57.06 10.67 -9.16
CA VAL A 222 -57.79 9.39 -9.16
C VAL A 222 -58.69 9.26 -7.94
N ALA A 223 -58.28 9.73 -6.75
CA ALA A 223 -59.10 9.72 -5.55
C ALA A 223 -60.25 10.73 -5.63
N ALA A 224 -60.07 11.89 -6.27
CA ALA A 224 -61.16 12.81 -6.58
C ALA A 224 -62.16 12.16 -7.56
N ALA A 225 -61.67 11.48 -8.59
CA ALA A 225 -62.49 10.71 -9.53
C ALA A 225 -63.18 9.49 -8.88
N ARG A 226 -62.52 8.82 -7.92
CA ARG A 226 -63.07 7.67 -7.18
C ARG A 226 -64.02 8.07 -6.06
N ARG A 227 -63.80 9.20 -5.37
CA ARG A 227 -64.77 9.79 -4.42
C ARG A 227 -66.05 10.21 -5.14
N ALA A 228 -65.95 10.57 -6.41
CA ALA A 228 -67.11 10.73 -7.27
C ALA A 228 -67.75 9.39 -7.69
N ALA A 229 -67.14 8.22 -7.42
CA ALA A 229 -67.55 6.92 -7.96
C ALA A 229 -67.77 5.75 -6.95
N ASN A 230 -67.28 5.77 -5.70
CA ASN A 230 -67.43 4.70 -4.67
C ASN A 230 -66.90 5.25 -3.32
N VAL A 231 -67.49 5.18 -2.12
CA VAL A 231 -68.41 4.25 -1.44
C VAL A 231 -68.01 2.78 -1.58
N GLY A 232 -67.14 2.28 -0.67
CA GLY A 232 -67.02 0.83 -0.41
C GLY A 232 -65.61 0.22 -0.39
N THR A 233 -65.11 -0.04 0.82
CA THR A 233 -64.30 -1.20 1.28
C THR A 233 -62.79 -1.30 0.99
N SER A 234 -62.07 -1.52 2.10
CA SER A 234 -60.62 -1.65 2.31
C SER A 234 -60.15 -3.10 2.46
N GLY A 235 -58.86 -3.37 2.23
CA GLY A 235 -58.20 -4.60 2.71
C GLY A 235 -56.73 -4.74 2.28
N SER A 236 -55.81 -4.57 3.24
CA SER A 236 -54.34 -4.66 3.10
C SER A 236 -53.82 -6.01 3.66
N ARG A 237 -52.65 -6.49 3.22
CA ARG A 237 -51.56 -7.00 4.10
C ARG A 237 -50.27 -7.43 3.37
N SER A 238 -49.18 -7.29 4.14
CA SER A 238 -47.74 -7.41 3.84
C SER A 238 -47.16 -8.79 4.22
N VAL A 239 -45.95 -9.15 3.75
CA VAL A 239 -45.18 -10.35 4.16
C VAL A 239 -43.71 -10.01 4.44
N SER A 240 -43.19 -10.54 5.55
CA SER A 240 -41.83 -10.41 6.09
C SER A 240 -40.83 -11.49 5.60
N GLN A 241 -39.53 -11.18 5.70
CA GLN A 241 -38.35 -11.96 5.28
C GLN A 241 -37.85 -13.01 6.32
N ILE A 242 -37.04 -13.99 5.85
CA ILE A 242 -36.40 -15.09 6.60
C ILE A 242 -34.85 -14.91 6.63
N PRO A 243 -34.13 -15.29 7.70
CA PRO A 243 -32.67 -15.13 7.85
C PRO A 243 -31.84 -16.36 7.38
N VAL A 244 -30.51 -16.18 7.19
CA VAL A 244 -29.59 -17.19 6.64
C VAL A 244 -28.50 -17.60 7.66
N ASN A 245 -28.22 -18.90 7.72
CA ASN A 245 -27.27 -19.60 8.61
C ASN A 245 -25.91 -19.86 7.91
N VAL A 246 -24.80 -19.88 8.67
CA VAL A 246 -23.42 -20.10 8.19
C VAL A 246 -22.85 -21.41 8.77
N PRO A 247 -22.25 -22.33 7.98
CA PRO A 247 -21.65 -23.56 8.50
C PRO A 247 -20.25 -23.39 9.11
N ALA A 248 -19.94 -24.26 10.08
CA ALA A 248 -18.75 -24.25 10.92
C ALA A 248 -17.50 -24.96 10.34
N ALA A 249 -16.37 -24.59 10.94
CA ALA A 249 -14.97 -24.89 10.66
C ALA A 249 -14.61 -26.36 10.34
N ASN A 250 -13.89 -26.53 9.23
CA ASN A 250 -12.71 -27.39 9.08
C ASN A 250 -11.95 -26.89 7.83
N GLY A 251 -10.65 -26.59 7.91
CA GLY A 251 -9.91 -26.39 6.67
C GLY A 251 -8.55 -25.74 6.78
N SER A 252 -7.76 -26.06 5.76
CA SER A 252 -6.41 -25.61 5.41
C SER A 252 -6.05 -24.18 5.78
N ILE A 253 -4.75 -23.86 5.80
CA ILE A 253 -4.19 -22.51 6.00
C ILE A 253 -4.96 -21.43 5.20
N ALA A 254 -5.33 -21.74 3.96
CA ALA A 254 -6.20 -20.91 3.11
C ALA A 254 -7.55 -20.57 3.78
N ASN A 255 -8.25 -21.56 4.32
CA ASN A 255 -9.53 -21.35 5.00
C ASN A 255 -9.36 -20.57 6.31
N ALA A 256 -8.24 -20.74 7.02
CA ALA A 256 -7.95 -19.95 8.20
C ALA A 256 -7.73 -18.46 7.85
N ALA A 257 -6.97 -18.17 6.79
CA ALA A 257 -6.76 -16.82 6.30
C ALA A 257 -8.07 -16.16 5.82
N ILE A 258 -8.89 -16.87 5.05
CA ILE A 258 -10.21 -16.38 4.62
C ILE A 258 -11.11 -16.09 5.83
N ARG A 259 -11.21 -17.02 6.79
CA ARG A 259 -12.02 -16.80 8.01
C ARG A 259 -11.54 -15.57 8.77
N ALA A 260 -10.23 -15.43 8.96
CA ALA A 260 -9.66 -14.24 9.60
C ALA A 260 -10.04 -12.96 8.84
N GLY A 261 -9.87 -12.94 7.52
CA GLY A 261 -10.21 -11.79 6.68
C GLY A 261 -11.70 -11.42 6.74
N LEU A 262 -12.60 -12.41 6.79
CA LEU A 262 -14.05 -12.17 6.90
C LEU A 262 -14.41 -11.43 8.21
N THR A 263 -13.65 -11.63 9.29
CA THR A 263 -13.87 -10.88 10.56
C THR A 263 -13.57 -9.39 10.45
N LYS A 264 -12.92 -8.96 9.37
CA LYS A 264 -12.48 -7.58 9.14
C LYS A 264 -13.29 -6.85 8.08
N ILE A 265 -14.35 -7.46 7.53
CA ILE A 265 -15.26 -6.75 6.63
C ILE A 265 -15.74 -5.46 7.31
N GLY A 266 -15.64 -4.34 6.58
CA GLY A 266 -15.97 -3.01 7.08
C GLY A 266 -14.82 -2.27 7.78
N SER A 267 -13.70 -2.93 8.13
CA SER A 267 -12.50 -2.22 8.62
C SER A 267 -12.04 -1.21 7.56
N PRO A 268 -11.73 0.05 7.94
CA PRO A 268 -11.39 1.10 7.00
C PRO A 268 -10.15 0.78 6.18
N TYR A 269 -10.18 1.21 4.93
CA TYR A 269 -8.98 1.22 4.09
C TYR A 269 -8.08 2.38 4.49
N VAL A 270 -6.88 2.08 4.96
CA VAL A 270 -5.86 3.07 5.32
C VAL A 270 -4.54 2.64 4.70
N TRP A 271 -3.98 3.51 3.87
CA TRP A 271 -2.66 3.31 3.26
C TRP A 271 -1.59 3.04 4.33
N ALA A 272 -0.71 2.06 4.08
CA ALA A 272 0.31 1.55 5.01
C ALA A 272 -0.21 0.74 6.20
N ALA A 273 -1.53 0.54 6.33
CA ALA A 273 -2.05 -0.11 7.51
C ALA A 273 -1.96 -1.65 7.36
N ALA A 274 -1.37 -2.30 8.36
CA ALA A 274 -1.23 -3.75 8.45
C ALA A 274 -2.23 -4.41 9.43
N GLY A 275 -3.26 -3.67 9.86
CA GLY A 275 -4.25 -4.15 10.83
C GLY A 275 -3.90 -3.90 12.30
N PRO A 276 -4.73 -4.43 13.23
CA PRO A 276 -5.96 -5.17 12.96
C PRO A 276 -7.21 -4.29 12.80
N SER A 277 -7.10 -2.97 12.94
CA SER A 277 -8.22 -2.02 12.92
C SER A 277 -8.43 -1.32 11.57
N ALA A 278 -7.39 -1.23 10.74
CA ALA A 278 -7.42 -0.63 9.41
C ALA A 278 -6.40 -1.34 8.51
N PHE A 279 -6.61 -1.36 7.20
CA PHE A 279 -5.76 -2.12 6.27
C PHE A 279 -5.53 -1.39 4.94
N ASP A 280 -4.37 -1.58 4.34
CA ASP A 280 -4.21 -1.50 2.89
C ASP A 280 -4.29 -2.90 2.26
N CYS A 281 -4.14 -3.01 0.93
CA CYS A 281 -4.38 -4.29 0.26
C CYS A 281 -3.38 -5.39 0.66
N SER A 282 -2.08 -5.10 0.65
CA SER A 282 -1.04 -6.06 0.99
C SER A 282 -0.89 -6.26 2.51
N GLY A 283 -1.19 -5.26 3.33
CA GLY A 283 -1.30 -5.36 4.78
C GLY A 283 -2.49 -6.22 5.21
N PHE A 284 -3.61 -6.16 4.48
CA PHE A 284 -4.75 -7.05 4.70
C PHE A 284 -4.40 -8.52 4.48
N THR A 285 -3.79 -8.84 3.33
CA THR A 285 -3.38 -10.21 3.02
C THR A 285 -2.30 -10.69 3.97
N GLN A 286 -1.30 -9.86 4.27
CA GLN A 286 -0.27 -10.16 5.27
C GLN A 286 -0.89 -10.50 6.62
N TRP A 287 -1.81 -9.67 7.13
CA TRP A 287 -2.45 -9.92 8.41
C TRP A 287 -3.30 -11.19 8.38
N ALA A 288 -4.11 -11.39 7.35
CA ALA A 288 -5.00 -12.55 7.22
C ALA A 288 -4.21 -13.87 7.16
N PHE A 289 -3.15 -13.94 6.34
CA PHE A 289 -2.27 -15.10 6.26
C PHE A 289 -1.40 -15.27 7.51
N GLY A 290 -1.03 -14.18 8.17
CA GLY A 290 -0.36 -14.20 9.47
C GLY A 290 -1.20 -14.89 10.55
N GLN A 291 -2.54 -14.72 10.55
CA GLN A 291 -3.44 -15.47 11.43
C GLN A 291 -3.43 -16.99 11.16
N ALA A 292 -3.01 -17.39 9.97
CA ALA A 292 -2.85 -18.78 9.56
C ALA A 292 -1.39 -19.28 9.66
N GLY A 293 -0.48 -18.48 10.24
CA GLY A 293 0.93 -18.84 10.44
C GLY A 293 1.85 -18.57 9.24
N VAL A 294 1.38 -17.87 8.21
CA VAL A 294 2.15 -17.57 7.00
C VAL A 294 2.60 -16.12 6.98
N SER A 295 3.92 -15.90 6.91
CA SER A 295 4.49 -14.55 6.81
C SER A 295 4.51 -14.09 5.36
N LEU A 296 3.92 -12.92 5.09
CA LEU A 296 3.97 -12.26 3.79
C LEU A 296 4.65 -10.89 3.92
N SER A 297 5.24 -10.40 2.83
CA SER A 297 5.76 -9.02 2.76
C SER A 297 4.61 -8.01 2.72
N HIS A 298 4.79 -6.83 3.31
CA HIS A 298 3.84 -5.70 3.21
C HIS A 298 4.05 -4.93 1.89
N PHE A 299 4.02 -5.66 0.78
CA PHE A 299 4.11 -5.15 -0.59
C PHE A 299 3.50 -6.18 -1.55
N SER A 300 2.48 -5.80 -2.34
CA SER A 300 1.76 -6.73 -3.22
C SER A 300 2.67 -7.32 -4.30
N GLY A 301 3.62 -6.55 -4.85
CA GLY A 301 4.59 -7.07 -5.82
C GLY A 301 5.55 -8.12 -5.24
N ALA A 302 5.97 -7.96 -3.98
CA ALA A 302 6.76 -8.97 -3.28
C ALA A 302 5.91 -10.21 -2.97
N GLN A 303 4.66 -10.03 -2.52
CA GLN A 303 3.73 -11.15 -2.34
C GLN A 303 3.51 -11.92 -3.64
N TYR A 304 3.40 -11.21 -4.76
CA TYR A 304 3.35 -11.84 -6.07
C TYR A 304 4.60 -12.68 -6.29
N ALA A 305 5.81 -12.14 -6.09
CA ALA A 305 7.06 -12.91 -6.23
C ALA A 305 7.16 -14.14 -5.28
N MET A 306 6.50 -14.10 -4.12
CA MET A 306 6.45 -15.22 -3.15
C MET A 306 5.52 -16.38 -3.55
N THR A 307 4.70 -16.22 -4.59
CA THR A 307 3.73 -17.23 -5.02
C THR A 307 4.19 -18.03 -6.23
N THR A 308 3.71 -19.27 -6.36
CA THR A 308 3.73 -20.02 -7.61
C THR A 308 2.67 -19.46 -8.55
N ARG A 309 3.05 -19.13 -9.79
CA ARG A 309 2.11 -18.59 -10.79
C ARG A 309 1.11 -19.67 -11.21
N ILE A 310 -0.16 -19.29 -11.27
CA ILE A 310 -1.25 -20.16 -11.73
C ILE A 310 -2.09 -19.46 -12.79
N SER A 311 -2.81 -20.23 -13.60
CA SER A 311 -3.82 -19.70 -14.51
C SER A 311 -5.13 -19.42 -13.78
N ALA A 312 -5.99 -18.57 -14.36
CA ALA A 312 -7.32 -18.29 -13.83
C ALA A 312 -8.15 -19.57 -13.64
N ALA A 313 -8.01 -20.55 -14.54
CA ALA A 313 -8.71 -21.83 -14.49
C ALA A 313 -8.27 -22.72 -13.29
N GLN A 314 -7.13 -22.41 -12.67
CA GLN A 314 -6.61 -23.15 -11.54
C GLN A 314 -6.96 -22.52 -10.19
N LEU A 315 -7.64 -21.37 -10.17
CA LEU A 315 -7.97 -20.64 -8.95
C LEU A 315 -8.75 -21.51 -7.96
N GLN A 316 -8.27 -21.53 -6.72
CA GLN A 316 -8.86 -22.19 -5.57
C GLN A 316 -8.96 -21.19 -4.41
N PRO A 317 -9.94 -21.36 -3.50
CA PRO A 317 -10.02 -20.54 -2.30
C PRO A 317 -8.67 -20.48 -1.55
N GLY A 318 -8.18 -19.28 -1.29
CA GLY A 318 -6.89 -19.00 -0.66
C GLY A 318 -5.78 -18.61 -1.64
N ASP A 319 -5.99 -18.74 -2.94
CA ASP A 319 -5.07 -18.15 -3.92
C ASP A 319 -5.16 -16.61 -3.88
N LEU A 320 -4.06 -15.95 -4.25
CA LEU A 320 -3.97 -14.51 -4.34
C LEU A 320 -4.19 -14.05 -5.79
N VAL A 321 -4.96 -12.98 -5.95
CA VAL A 321 -5.22 -12.31 -7.22
C VAL A 321 -4.53 -10.95 -7.21
N PHE A 322 -3.84 -10.60 -8.30
CA PHE A 322 -2.98 -9.42 -8.37
C PHE A 322 -3.34 -8.52 -9.55
N TRP A 323 -3.11 -7.21 -9.35
CA TRP A 323 -3.26 -6.18 -10.39
C TRP A 323 -2.03 -5.29 -10.48
N GLY A 324 -1.87 -4.60 -11.61
CA GLY A 324 -0.67 -3.83 -11.95
C GLY A 324 0.46 -4.71 -12.48
N GLY A 325 1.38 -4.12 -13.24
CA GLY A 325 2.53 -4.84 -13.78
C GLY A 325 3.35 -5.48 -12.66
N GLY A 326 3.53 -6.81 -12.71
CA GLY A 326 4.21 -7.55 -11.62
C GLY A 326 3.42 -7.62 -10.31
N GLY A 327 2.10 -7.40 -10.35
CA GLY A 327 1.22 -7.51 -9.19
C GLY A 327 1.43 -6.43 -8.14
N SER A 328 1.96 -5.27 -8.53
CA SER A 328 2.41 -4.18 -7.65
C SER A 328 1.34 -3.17 -7.28
N ALA A 329 0.14 -3.22 -7.88
CA ALA A 329 -0.89 -2.19 -7.70
C ALA A 329 -1.99 -2.59 -6.72
N HIS A 330 -2.36 -3.87 -6.64
CA HIS A 330 -3.39 -4.36 -5.72
C HIS A 330 -3.28 -5.88 -5.55
N VAL A 331 -3.70 -6.38 -4.39
CA VAL A 331 -3.81 -7.82 -4.11
C VAL A 331 -5.12 -8.14 -3.38
N ALA A 332 -5.68 -9.32 -3.66
CA ALA A 332 -6.88 -9.85 -3.02
C ALA A 332 -6.76 -11.35 -2.74
N ILE A 333 -7.53 -11.85 -1.77
CA ILE A 333 -7.68 -13.29 -1.48
C ILE A 333 -8.87 -13.82 -2.28
N TYR A 334 -8.67 -14.83 -3.12
CA TYR A 334 -9.76 -15.51 -3.82
C TYR A 334 -10.52 -16.42 -2.85
N MET A 335 -11.84 -16.35 -2.85
CA MET A 335 -12.70 -17.15 -1.95
C MET A 335 -13.45 -18.29 -2.67
N GLY A 336 -13.21 -18.48 -3.97
CA GLY A 336 -14.05 -19.34 -4.81
C GLY A 336 -15.23 -18.59 -5.42
N SER A 337 -15.93 -19.26 -6.34
CA SER A 337 -17.20 -18.77 -6.90
C SER A 337 -17.16 -17.34 -7.45
N ASN A 338 -16.05 -16.96 -8.09
CA ASN A 338 -15.84 -15.61 -8.64
C ASN A 338 -15.83 -14.50 -7.57
N GLN A 339 -15.48 -14.81 -6.32
CA GLN A 339 -15.43 -13.83 -5.22
C GLN A 339 -14.00 -13.58 -4.74
N ILE A 340 -13.71 -12.31 -4.46
CA ILE A 340 -12.46 -11.85 -3.85
C ILE A 340 -12.74 -11.11 -2.55
N LEU A 341 -11.84 -11.28 -1.59
CA LEU A 341 -11.82 -10.57 -0.31
C LEU A 341 -10.58 -9.68 -0.27
N HIS A 342 -10.78 -8.38 -0.08
CA HIS A 342 -9.71 -7.39 -0.20
C HIS A 342 -10.01 -6.11 0.58
N ALA A 343 -8.97 -5.35 0.91
CA ALA A 343 -9.09 -3.96 1.35
C ALA A 343 -8.89 -3.06 0.13
N PHE A 344 -9.89 -2.25 -0.24
CA PHE A 344 -9.76 -1.25 -1.32
C PHE A 344 -10.79 -0.13 -1.16
N GLY A 345 -10.46 1.06 -1.65
CA GLY A 345 -11.36 2.22 -1.64
C GLY A 345 -11.61 2.71 -0.22
N SER A 346 -12.74 2.31 0.39
CA SER A 346 -13.13 2.76 1.73
C SER A 346 -12.95 1.72 2.83
N SER A 347 -12.92 0.42 2.51
CA SER A 347 -12.90 -0.64 3.54
C SER A 347 -12.52 -2.02 3.00
N VAL A 348 -12.35 -2.97 3.90
CA VAL A 348 -12.33 -4.41 3.59
C VAL A 348 -13.72 -4.84 3.15
N ALA A 349 -13.81 -5.48 1.98
CA ALA A 349 -15.07 -5.93 1.39
C ALA A 349 -14.89 -7.21 0.56
N VAL A 350 -16.04 -7.84 0.27
CA VAL A 350 -16.14 -8.91 -0.71
C VAL A 350 -16.66 -8.33 -2.02
N SER A 351 -15.97 -8.60 -3.12
CA SER A 351 -16.34 -8.17 -4.47
C SER A 351 -16.37 -9.35 -5.43
N GLU A 352 -17.10 -9.22 -6.53
CA GLU A 352 -16.97 -10.16 -7.66
C GLU A 352 -15.66 -9.89 -8.41
N LEU A 353 -14.95 -10.95 -8.79
CA LEU A 353 -13.68 -10.88 -9.52
C LEU A 353 -13.92 -10.40 -10.97
N ASP A 354 -14.84 -11.03 -11.71
CA ASP A 354 -15.17 -10.60 -13.08
C ASP A 354 -15.93 -9.26 -13.13
N GLY A 355 -16.52 -8.85 -12.01
CA GLY A 355 -17.21 -7.57 -11.85
C GLY A 355 -16.27 -6.39 -11.55
N TRP A 356 -14.98 -6.66 -11.32
CA TRP A 356 -13.98 -5.64 -11.09
C TRP A 356 -13.63 -4.92 -12.41
N TRP A 357 -13.54 -3.59 -12.38
CA TRP A 357 -13.39 -2.78 -13.60
C TRP A 357 -12.04 -2.94 -14.31
N MET A 358 -11.08 -3.66 -13.70
CA MET A 358 -9.77 -3.97 -14.25
C MET A 358 -9.50 -5.47 -14.21
N THR A 359 -8.99 -5.98 -15.32
CA THR A 359 -8.54 -7.36 -15.45
C THR A 359 -7.33 -7.61 -14.54
N PRO A 360 -7.31 -8.71 -13.77
CA PRO A 360 -6.12 -9.12 -13.03
C PRO A 360 -4.90 -9.26 -13.95
N SER A 361 -3.73 -8.84 -13.45
CA SER A 361 -2.46 -9.04 -14.14
C SER A 361 -1.82 -10.39 -13.84
N GLY A 362 -2.28 -11.08 -12.78
CA GLY A 362 -1.79 -12.41 -12.44
C GLY A 362 -2.51 -13.06 -11.26
N TYR A 363 -2.26 -14.36 -11.11
CA TYR A 363 -2.78 -15.20 -10.03
C TYR A 363 -1.62 -15.98 -9.41
N GLY A 364 -1.64 -16.14 -8.09
CA GLY A 364 -0.56 -16.77 -7.34
C GLY A 364 -1.07 -17.69 -6.25
N ARG A 365 -0.51 -18.90 -6.18
CA ARG A 365 -0.71 -19.84 -5.07
C ARG A 365 0.49 -19.78 -4.14
N LEU A 366 0.25 -19.64 -2.84
CA LEU A 366 1.31 -19.80 -1.84
C LEU A 366 1.70 -21.28 -1.74
N ASN A 367 3.00 -21.57 -1.66
CA ASN A 367 3.48 -22.91 -1.39
C ASN A 367 3.38 -23.15 0.12
N LEU A 368 2.26 -23.72 0.55
CA LEU A 368 1.86 -23.92 1.94
C LEU A 368 2.09 -25.35 2.43
#